data_AF-A0A840SFB2-F1
#
_entry.id   AF-A0A840SFB2-F1
#
_cell.length_a   1.000
_cell.length_b   1.000
_cell.length_c   1.000
_cell.angle_alpha   90.00
_cell.angle_beta   90.00
_cell.angle_gamma   90.00
#
_symmetry.space_group_name_H-M   'P 1'
#
loop_
_entity.id
_entity.type
_entity.pdbx_description
1 polymer ?
#
loop_
_entity_poly.entity_id
_entity_poly.type
_entity_poly.pdbx_seq_one_letter_code
_entity_poly.pdbx_strand_id
1 'polypeptide(L)' 'MVTLLIGLILIGFCVYACLPFGALAWGPHVIQFLMGFAPVFAAFAGLIAVCIGLADLKDKSEAKKEEKSSDK' A
#
# COMPACT_ATOMS: atom_id res chain seq x y z
N MET A 1 28.08 -7.97 -5.23
CA MET A 1 27.91 -9.34 -5.80
C MET A 1 27.16 -10.24 -4.84
N VAL A 2 27.67 -10.44 -3.61
CA VAL A 2 27.06 -11.32 -2.60
C VAL A 2 25.59 -10.96 -2.29
N THR A 3 25.25 -9.69 -2.15
CA THR A 3 23.86 -9.24 -1.88
C THR A 3 22.87 -9.59 -3.00
N LEU A 4 23.29 -9.45 -4.27
CA LEU A 4 22.46 -9.83 -5.42
C LEU A 4 22.22 -11.34 -5.46
N LEU A 5 23.24 -12.14 -5.10
CA LEU A 5 23.14 -13.60 -4.97
C LEU A 5 22.18 -14.02 -3.85
N ILE A 6 22.28 -13.40 -2.67
CA ILE A 6 21.34 -13.64 -1.56
C ILE A 6 19.92 -13.28 -1.98
N GLY A 7 19.73 -12.12 -2.61
CA GLY A 7 18.42 -11.67 -3.08
C GLY A 7 17.81 -12.66 -4.09
N LEU A 8 18.61 -13.14 -5.05
CA LEU A 8 18.15 -14.10 -6.04
C LEU A 8 17.75 -15.44 -5.41
N ILE A 9 18.51 -15.94 -4.43
CA ILE A 9 18.20 -17.18 -3.71
C ILE A 9 16.89 -17.02 -2.91
N LEU A 10 16.70 -15.90 -2.22
CA LEU A 10 15.48 -15.61 -1.45
C LEU A 10 14.24 -15.55 -2.36
N ILE A 11 14.35 -14.89 -3.52
CA ILE A 11 13.27 -14.83 -4.51
C ILE A 11 12.97 -16.23 -5.05
N GLY A 12 14.01 -17.01 -5.40
CA GLY A 12 13.87 -18.39 -5.87
C GLY A 12 13.18 -19.29 -4.85
N PHE A 13 13.54 -19.15 -3.57
CA PHE A 13 12.89 -19.86 -2.46
C PHE A 13 11.42 -19.45 -2.32
N CYS A 14 11.09 -18.17 -2.43
CA CYS A 14 9.71 -17.68 -2.36
C CYS A 14 8.84 -18.29 -3.47
N VAL A 15 9.35 -18.34 -4.71
CA VAL A 15 8.66 -18.97 -5.84
C VAL A 15 8.50 -20.46 -5.60
N TYR A 16 9.56 -21.15 -5.14
CA TYR A 16 9.51 -22.58 -4.82
C TYR A 16 8.51 -22.91 -3.69
N ALA A 17 8.45 -22.10 -2.63
CA ALA A 17 7.52 -22.27 -1.53
C ALA A 17 6.05 -22.07 -1.96
N CYS A 18 5.80 -21.23 -2.97
CA CYS A 18 4.46 -21.00 -3.52
C CYS A 18 4.02 -22.08 -4.53
N LEU A 19 4.91 -22.95 -5.01
CA LEU A 19 4.55 -23.94 -6.03
C LEU A 19 3.62 -25.04 -5.45
N PRO A 20 2.56 -25.45 -6.19
CA PRO A 20 1.61 -26.45 -5.73
C PRO A 20 2.15 -27.90 -5.81
N PHE A 21 3.32 -28.11 -6.42
CA PHE A 21 3.90 -29.44 -6.68
C PHE A 21 5.06 -29.83 -5.73
N GLY A 22 5.38 -28.99 -4.73
CA GLY A 22 6.45 -29.22 -3.76
C GLY A 22 5.95 -29.50 -2.35
N ALA A 23 6.79 -30.11 -1.49
CA ALA A 23 6.46 -30.56 -0.13
C ALA A 23 5.95 -29.45 0.84
N LEU A 24 6.12 -28.18 0.51
CA LEU A 24 5.68 -27.05 1.33
C LEU A 24 4.29 -26.53 0.97
N ALA A 25 3.95 -26.43 -0.32
CA ALA A 25 2.64 -25.97 -0.81
C ALA A 25 2.07 -24.73 -0.08
N TRP A 26 2.92 -23.72 0.22
CA TRP A 26 2.52 -22.54 1.01
C TRP A 26 1.73 -21.49 0.22
N GLY A 27 1.53 -21.68 -1.08
CA GLY A 27 0.77 -20.76 -1.94
C GLY A 27 -0.56 -20.30 -1.32
N PRO A 28 -1.44 -21.20 -0.85
CA PRO A 28 -2.69 -20.83 -0.21
C PRO A 28 -2.50 -19.98 1.07
N HIS A 29 -1.50 -20.29 1.89
CA HIS A 29 -1.20 -19.53 3.11
C HIS A 29 -0.70 -18.12 2.81
N VAL A 30 0.13 -17.97 1.78
CA VAL A 30 0.61 -16.65 1.31
C VAL A 30 -0.55 -15.83 0.77
N ILE A 31 -1.45 -16.43 0.00
CA ILE A 31 -2.64 -15.75 -0.52
C ILE A 31 -3.56 -15.32 0.63
N GLN A 32 -3.78 -16.18 1.64
CA GLN A 32 -4.58 -15.83 2.82
C GLN A 32 -3.95 -14.68 3.61
N PHE A 33 -2.63 -14.67 3.78
CA PHE A 33 -1.92 -13.55 4.40
C PHE A 33 -2.10 -12.26 3.61
N LEU A 34 -1.95 -12.32 2.28
CA LEU A 34 -2.08 -11.14 1.42
C LEU A 34 -3.53 -10.61 1.43
N MET A 35 -4.52 -11.50 1.42
CA MET A 35 -5.94 -11.16 1.57
C MET A 35 -6.25 -10.53 2.93
N GLY A 36 -5.58 -10.94 4.00
CA GLY A 36 -5.72 -10.32 5.33
C GLY A 36 -4.98 -8.98 5.46
N PHE A 37 -3.83 -8.84 4.82
CA PHE A 37 -3.01 -7.62 4.84
C PHE A 37 -3.61 -6.50 3.98
N ALA A 38 -4.13 -6.84 2.80
CA ALA A 38 -4.72 -5.88 1.86
C ALA A 38 -5.78 -4.95 2.48
N PRO A 39 -6.81 -5.42 3.22
CA PRO A 39 -7.81 -4.55 3.84
C PRO A 39 -7.24 -3.70 4.97
N VAL A 40 -6.28 -4.21 5.74
CA VAL A 40 -5.61 -3.44 6.81
C VAL A 40 -4.80 -2.30 6.19
N PHE A 41 -4.04 -2.58 5.14
CA PHE A 41 -3.29 -1.57 4.41
C PHE A 41 -4.21 -0.56 3.71
N ALA A 42 -5.31 -1.02 3.11
CA ALA A 42 -6.30 -0.15 2.48
C ALA A 42 -6.97 0.79 3.50
N ALA A 43 -7.32 0.30 4.70
CA ALA A 43 -7.86 1.12 5.76
C ALA A 43 -6.84 2.17 6.24
N PHE A 44 -5.58 1.77 6.41
CA PHE A 44 -4.50 2.69 6.79
C PHE A 44 -4.26 3.77 5.73
N ALA A 45 -4.12 3.38 4.47
CA ALA A 45 -3.95 4.31 3.35
C ALA A 45 -5.18 5.21 3.16
N GLY A 46 -6.39 4.67 3.34
CA GLY A 46 -7.65 5.42 3.30
C GLY A 46 -7.76 6.47 4.40
N LEU A 47 -7.31 6.15 5.62
CA LEU A 47 -7.26 7.11 6.72
C LEU A 47 -6.34 8.28 6.39
N ILE A 48 -5.14 7.99 5.85
CA ILE A 48 -4.21 9.03 5.38
C ILE A 48 -4.87 9.88 4.28
N ALA A 49 -5.55 9.25 3.31
CA ALA A 49 -6.22 9.95 2.22
C ALA A 49 -7.35 10.88 2.72
N VAL A 50 -8.12 10.47 3.72
CA VAL A 50 -9.15 11.31 4.35
C VAL A 50 -8.52 12.53 5.01
N CYS A 51 -7.43 12.36 5.77
CA CYS A 51 -6.73 13.49 6.39
C CYS A 51 -6.21 14.50 5.35
N ILE A 52 -5.62 14.02 4.26
CA ILE A 52 -5.14 14.88 3.17
C ILE A 52 -6.31 15.58 2.47
N GLY A 53 -7.39 14.85 2.16
CA GLY A 53 -8.57 15.41 1.49
C GLY A 53 -9.28 16.48 2.31
N LEU A 54 -9.36 16.31 3.64
CA LEU A 54 -9.92 17.33 4.53
C LEU A 54 -9.05 18.59 4.60
N ALA A 55 -7.72 18.43 4.60
CA ALA A 55 -6.79 19.57 4.53
C ALA A 55 -6.95 20.33 3.20
N ASP A 56 -6.91 19.62 2.06
CA ASP A 56 -7.05 20.22 0.72
C ASP A 56 -8.40 20.95 0.54
N LEU A 57 -9.49 20.40 1.08
CA LEU A 57 -10.81 21.02 1.01
C LEU A 57 -10.89 22.32 1.83
N LYS A 58 -10.27 22.35 3.02
CA LYS A 58 -10.22 23.55 3.86
C LYS A 58 -9.39 24.64 3.17
N ASP A 59 -8.20 24.31 2.67
CA ASP A 59 -7.33 25.27 1.97
C ASP A 59 -8.01 25.86 0.73
N LYS A 60 -8.72 25.04 -0.07
CA LYS A 60 -9.51 25.53 -1.22
C LYS A 60 -10.68 26.42 -0.81
N SER A 61 -11.32 26.15 0.32
CA SER A 61 -12.42 26.98 0.82
C SER A 61 -11.94 28.34 1.32
N GLU A 62 -10.77 28.41 1.94
CA GLU A 62 -10.15 29.65 2.42
C GLU A 62 -9.69 30.52 1.23
N ALA A 63 -9.01 29.92 0.25
CA ALA A 63 -8.58 30.61 -0.97
C ALA A 63 -9.76 31.26 -1.72
N LYS A 64 -10.90 30.53 -1.87
CA LYS A 64 -12.12 31.09 -2.49
C LYS A 64 -12.75 32.25 -1.70
N LYS A 65 -12.51 32.35 -0.39
CA LYS A 65 -13.00 33.47 0.43
C LYS A 65 -12.10 34.69 0.27
N GLU A 66 -10.78 34.51 0.25
CA GLU A 66 -9.83 35.60 0.03
C GLU A 66 -10.02 36.23 -1.36
N GLU A 67 -10.17 35.42 -2.42
CA GLU A 67 -10.43 35.92 -3.78
C GLU A 67 -11.73 36.76 -3.86
N LYS A 68 -12.77 36.41 -3.09
CA LYS A 68 -14.02 37.19 -3.01
C LYS A 68 -13.91 38.43 -2.13
N SER A 69 -12.98 38.46 -1.19
CA SER A 69 -12.78 39.58 -0.29
C SER A 69 -11.84 40.65 -0.88
N SER A 70 -10.97 40.28 -1.81
CA SER A 70 -10.06 41.22 -2.48
C SER A 70 -10.69 41.95 -3.67
N ASP A 71 -11.84 41.50 -4.16
CA ASP A 71 -12.56 42.11 -5.30
C ASP A 71 -13.68 43.10 -4.86
N LYS A 72 -13.76 43.43 -3.57
CA LYS A 72 -14.75 44.37 -3.02
C LYS A 72 -14.08 45.56 -2.34
#